data_AF-A0A5Q3Q9G4-F1
#
_entry.id   AF-A0A5Q3Q9G4-F1
#
_cell.length_a   1.000
_cell.length_b   1.000
_cell.length_c   1.000
_cell.angle_alpha   90.00
_cell.angle_beta   90.00
_cell.angle_gamma   90.00
#
_symmetry.space_group_name_H-M   'P 1'
#
loop_
_entity.id
_entity.type
_entity.pdbx_description
1 polymer ?
#
loop_
_entity_poly.entity_id
_entity_poly.type
_entity_poly.pdbx_seq_one_letter_code
_entity_poly.pdbx_strand_id
1 'polypeptide(L)'
;MTAPEPPRAALEETEQQRLIQQIGRSLAGSLPPRWNEALLEYRALGTHVESAALLITANGVTVPLAAPPDSEALFTRLRDGMYRPERGTWVSAAYRLRRPGSYSVDFNGELEPAWTHPPTPDQYHDELRRFPRAVQNTPAWLAPPTDPSHNGPAPHQAQTGRDNSGERALERERY
;
A
#
# COMPACT_ATOMS: atom_id res chain seq x y z
N MET A 1 12.50 -0.37 40.15
CA MET A 1 11.22 -0.76 39.53
C MET A 1 10.99 0.13 38.34
N THR A 2 11.22 -0.40 37.14
CA THR A 2 10.71 0.17 35.88
C THR A 2 10.37 -1.04 35.02
N ALA A 3 9.09 -1.29 34.78
CA ALA A 3 8.68 -2.31 33.83
C ALA A 3 9.10 -1.85 32.42
N PRO A 4 9.58 -2.74 31.54
CA PRO A 4 9.83 -2.37 30.15
C PRO A 4 8.50 -1.94 29.51
N GLU A 5 8.51 -0.76 28.91
CA GLU A 5 7.40 -0.26 28.09
C GLU A 5 7.08 -1.32 27.01
N PRO A 6 5.82 -1.77 26.85
CA PRO A 6 5.51 -2.75 25.82
C PRO A 6 5.88 -2.14 24.45
N PRO A 7 6.51 -2.91 23.54
CA PRO A 7 6.81 -2.42 22.20
C PRO A 7 5.49 -1.96 21.60
N ARG A 8 5.37 -0.70 21.10
CA ARG A 8 4.15 -0.08 20.53
C ARG A 8 3.20 -1.15 19.99
N ALA A 9 2.29 -1.61 20.85
CA ALA A 9 1.83 -2.99 20.75
C ALA A 9 0.79 -3.10 19.65
N ALA A 10 0.99 -4.12 18.82
CA ALA A 10 -0.08 -4.87 18.20
C ALA A 10 -1.42 -4.64 18.90
N LEU A 11 -2.40 -4.11 18.17
CA LEU A 11 -3.72 -3.82 18.70
C LEU A 11 -4.30 -5.08 19.35
N GLU A 12 -4.78 -4.94 20.59
CA GLU A 12 -5.29 -6.07 21.37
C GLU A 12 -6.47 -6.72 20.66
N GLU A 13 -6.63 -8.03 20.79
CA GLU A 13 -7.72 -8.77 20.12
C GLU A 13 -9.10 -8.17 20.42
N THR A 14 -9.34 -7.72 21.66
CA THR A 14 -10.57 -7.05 22.07
C THR A 14 -10.80 -5.73 21.33
N GLU A 15 -9.76 -4.92 21.14
CA GLU A 15 -9.87 -3.67 20.38
C GLU A 15 -10.07 -3.96 18.89
N GLN A 16 -9.45 -5.03 18.38
CA GLN A 16 -9.55 -5.44 16.98
C GLN A 16 -10.98 -5.82 16.67
N GLN A 17 -11.56 -6.67 17.52
CA GLN A 17 -12.97 -7.07 17.43
C GLN A 17 -13.89 -5.86 17.60
N ARG A 18 -13.59 -4.92 18.50
CA ARG A 18 -14.37 -3.70 18.66
C ARG A 18 -14.40 -2.87 17.37
N LEU A 19 -13.28 -2.68 16.68
CA LEU A 19 -13.22 -1.95 15.40
C LEU A 19 -13.99 -2.67 14.30
N ILE A 20 -13.83 -3.98 14.18
CA ILE A 20 -14.59 -4.83 13.24
C ILE A 20 -16.10 -4.69 13.48
N GLN A 21 -16.55 -4.67 14.73
CA GLN A 21 -17.95 -4.46 15.08
C GLN A 21 -18.43 -3.03 14.81
N GLN A 22 -17.57 -2.01 14.93
CA GLN A 22 -17.91 -0.64 14.57
C GLN A 22 -18.09 -0.50 13.05
N ILE A 23 -17.23 -1.13 12.25
CA ILE A 23 -17.33 -1.17 10.79
C ILE A 23 -18.66 -1.82 10.37
N GLY A 24 -18.97 -3.00 10.93
CA GLY A 24 -20.21 -3.71 10.62
C GLY A 24 -21.47 -2.89 10.95
N ARG A 25 -21.48 -2.17 12.08
CA ARG A 25 -22.59 -1.28 12.45
C ARG A 25 -22.71 -0.07 11.54
N SER A 26 -21.57 0.54 11.16
CA SER A 26 -21.53 1.66 10.22
C SER A 26 -22.09 1.25 8.86
N LEU A 27 -21.66 0.09 8.35
CA LEU A 27 -22.19 -0.50 7.12
C LEU A 27 -23.70 -0.77 7.25
N ALA A 28 -24.13 -1.49 8.30
CA ALA A 28 -25.53 -1.82 8.51
C ALA A 28 -26.46 -0.59 8.56
N GLY A 29 -25.99 0.53 9.14
CA GLY A 29 -26.73 1.79 9.20
C GLY A 29 -26.88 2.51 7.86
N SER A 30 -26.00 2.23 6.90
CA SER A 30 -26.06 2.80 5.53
C SER A 30 -26.94 2.00 4.56
N LEU A 31 -27.30 0.77 4.91
CA LEU A 31 -28.00 -0.14 4.00
C LEU A 31 -29.51 0.17 3.92
N PRO A 32 -30.12 0.01 2.73
CA PRO A 32 -31.55 0.23 2.55
C PRO A 32 -32.39 -0.84 3.27
N PRO A 33 -33.68 -0.60 3.52
CA PRO A 33 -34.58 -1.61 4.06
C PRO A 33 -34.58 -2.90 3.23
N ARG A 34 -34.77 -4.06 3.88
CA ARG A 34 -34.83 -5.40 3.25
C ARG A 34 -33.55 -5.83 2.50
N TRP A 35 -32.38 -5.28 2.84
CA TRP A 35 -31.10 -5.82 2.38
C TRP A 35 -30.87 -7.26 2.87
N ASN A 36 -30.13 -8.07 2.11
CA ASN A 36 -29.75 -9.44 2.50
C ASN A 36 -28.24 -9.60 2.70
N GLU A 37 -27.45 -9.08 1.75
CA GLU A 37 -26.01 -9.16 1.78
C GLU A 37 -25.39 -7.85 1.29
N ALA A 38 -24.30 -7.44 1.93
CA ALA A 38 -23.52 -6.28 1.55
C ALA A 38 -22.02 -6.59 1.66
N LEU A 39 -21.25 -5.98 0.77
CA LEU A 39 -19.79 -6.01 0.80
C LEU A 39 -19.28 -4.57 0.97
N LEU A 40 -18.34 -4.38 1.87
CA LEU A 40 -17.59 -3.14 2.00
C LEU A 40 -16.12 -3.47 1.75
N GLU A 41 -15.60 -2.91 0.67
CA GLU A 41 -14.20 -3.04 0.28
C GLU A 41 -13.43 -1.81 0.73
N TYR A 42 -12.25 -2.04 1.28
CA TYR A 42 -11.28 -1.02 1.60
C TYR A 42 -9.93 -1.42 1.01
N ARG A 43 -9.26 -0.47 0.38
CA ARG A 43 -7.91 -0.64 -0.20
C ARG A 43 -7.10 0.58 0.20
N ALA A 44 -5.88 0.38 0.69
CA ALA A 44 -5.00 1.49 1.01
C ALA A 44 -3.52 1.15 0.80
N LEU A 45 -2.75 2.16 0.45
CA LEU A 45 -1.32 2.10 0.21
C LEU A 45 -0.71 3.48 0.48
N GLY A 46 0.07 3.60 1.55
CA GLY A 46 0.64 4.87 1.99
C GLY A 46 -0.45 5.86 2.37
N THR A 47 -0.60 6.94 1.59
CA THR A 47 -1.68 7.92 1.74
C THR A 47 -2.83 7.71 0.76
N HIS A 48 -2.72 6.76 -0.17
CA HIS A 48 -3.81 6.38 -1.07
C HIS A 48 -4.83 5.52 -0.34
N VAL A 49 -6.10 5.89 -0.40
CA VAL A 49 -7.20 5.12 0.19
C VAL A 49 -8.38 5.11 -0.78
N GLU A 50 -8.96 3.93 -0.99
CA GLU A 50 -10.20 3.72 -1.71
C GLU A 50 -11.14 2.88 -0.84
N SER A 51 -12.41 3.27 -0.78
CA SER A 51 -13.46 2.47 -0.17
C SER A 51 -14.71 2.43 -1.05
N ALA A 52 -15.35 1.27 -1.11
CA ALA A 52 -16.54 1.06 -1.91
C ALA A 52 -17.50 0.10 -1.19
N ALA A 53 -18.80 0.39 -1.24
CA ALA A 53 -19.83 -0.51 -0.75
C ALA A 53 -20.64 -1.08 -1.92
N LEU A 54 -21.03 -2.35 -1.80
CA LEU A 54 -21.86 -3.05 -2.76
C LEU A 54 -23.01 -3.71 -2.01
N LEU A 55 -24.24 -3.47 -2.45
CA LEU A 55 -25.39 -4.28 -2.06
C LEU A 55 -25.48 -5.49 -2.98
N ILE A 56 -25.58 -6.69 -2.41
CA ILE A 56 -25.82 -7.92 -3.15
C ILE A 56 -27.29 -8.27 -2.96
N THR A 57 -28.07 -8.17 -4.03
CA THR A 57 -29.50 -8.46 -4.02
C THR A 57 -29.75 -9.98 -3.97
N ALA A 58 -30.99 -10.38 -3.70
CA ALA A 58 -31.36 -11.80 -3.63
C ALA A 58 -31.16 -12.58 -4.95
N ASN A 59 -31.17 -11.89 -6.10
CA ASN A 59 -30.86 -12.48 -7.41
C ASN A 59 -29.37 -12.39 -7.79
N GLY A 60 -28.48 -12.01 -6.85
CA GLY A 60 -27.04 -11.96 -7.05
C GLY A 60 -26.53 -10.73 -7.81
N VAL A 61 -27.39 -9.73 -8.06
CA VAL A 61 -27.00 -8.47 -8.71
C VAL A 61 -26.27 -7.59 -7.69
N THR A 62 -25.15 -7.01 -8.11
CA THR A 62 -24.39 -6.04 -7.30
C THR A 62 -24.84 -4.62 -7.64
N VAL A 63 -25.21 -3.86 -6.62
CA VAL A 63 -25.59 -2.45 -6.74
C VAL A 63 -24.59 -1.60 -5.95
N PRO A 64 -23.85 -0.69 -6.59
CA PRO A 64 -22.94 0.22 -5.91
C PRO A 64 -23.67 1.11 -4.91
N LEU A 65 -23.06 1.27 -3.74
CA LEU A 65 -23.48 2.18 -2.68
C LEU A 65 -22.30 3.07 -2.29
N ALA A 66 -22.61 4.24 -1.73
CA ALA A 66 -21.61 5.04 -1.04
C ALA A 66 -21.09 4.25 0.17
N ALA A 67 -19.76 4.22 0.35
CA ALA A 67 -19.17 3.70 1.57
C ALA A 67 -19.60 4.59 2.76
N PRO A 68 -19.86 4.00 3.95
CA PRO A 68 -20.17 4.80 5.13
C PRO A 68 -19.03 5.78 5.45
N PRO A 69 -19.31 7.04 5.80
CA PRO A 69 -18.28 8.08 5.97
C PRO A 69 -17.25 7.73 7.04
N ASP A 70 -17.65 7.04 8.12
CA ASP A 70 -16.75 6.67 9.21
C ASP A 70 -15.94 5.40 8.92
N SER A 71 -16.29 4.64 7.89
CA SER A 71 -15.70 3.32 7.63
C SER A 71 -14.21 3.41 7.30
N GLU A 72 -13.80 4.44 6.56
CA GLU A 72 -12.41 4.67 6.19
C GLU A 72 -11.52 4.84 7.44
N ALA A 73 -11.92 5.73 8.36
CA ALA A 73 -11.17 5.97 9.59
C ALA A 73 -11.09 4.72 10.47
N LEU A 74 -12.16 3.93 10.53
CA LEU A 74 -12.19 2.67 11.27
C LEU A 74 -11.25 1.61 10.67
N PHE A 75 -11.24 1.45 9.35
CA PHE A 75 -10.31 0.56 8.66
C PHE A 75 -8.86 1.02 8.79
N THR A 76 -8.59 2.32 8.67
CA THR A 76 -7.24 2.88 8.85
C THR A 76 -6.71 2.57 10.25
N ARG A 77 -7.51 2.79 11.30
CA ARG A 77 -7.11 2.43 12.67
C ARG A 77 -6.89 0.92 12.84
N LEU A 78 -7.75 0.10 12.22
CA LEU A 78 -7.60 -1.36 12.24
C LEU A 78 -6.31 -1.80 11.54
N ARG A 79 -5.99 -1.18 10.39
CA ARG A 79 -4.77 -1.44 9.61
C ARG A 79 -3.52 -1.09 10.40
N ASP A 80 -3.51 0.08 11.02
CA ASP A 80 -2.41 0.56 11.86
C ASP A 80 -2.18 -0.39 13.04
N GLY A 81 -3.26 -0.81 13.70
CA GLY A 81 -3.19 -1.73 14.83
C GLY A 81 -2.77 -3.17 14.47
N MET A 82 -3.06 -3.60 13.25
CA MET A 82 -2.69 -4.92 12.74
C MET A 82 -1.27 -4.98 12.16
N TYR A 83 -0.54 -3.85 12.13
CA TYR A 83 0.87 -3.84 11.75
C TYR A 83 1.69 -4.76 12.65
N ARG A 84 2.60 -5.51 12.04
CA ARG A 84 3.62 -6.32 12.73
C ARG A 84 4.99 -6.01 12.14
N PRO A 85 6.02 -5.72 12.98
CA PRO A 85 7.38 -5.55 12.50
C PRO A 85 7.82 -6.70 11.60
N GLU A 86 8.59 -6.39 10.56
CA GLU A 86 9.11 -7.32 9.56
C GLU A 86 8.05 -8.01 8.67
N ARG A 87 6.78 -8.07 9.09
CA ARG A 87 5.68 -8.59 8.26
C ARG A 87 4.93 -7.49 7.53
N GLY A 88 4.86 -6.29 8.10
CA GLY A 88 4.04 -5.20 7.57
C GLY A 88 2.58 -5.29 8.01
N THR A 89 1.69 -4.75 7.19
CA THR A 89 0.23 -4.81 7.37
C THR A 89 -0.46 -5.21 6.07
N TRP A 90 -1.77 -5.44 6.13
CA TRP A 90 -2.60 -5.76 4.97
C TRP A 90 -2.87 -4.51 4.12
N VAL A 91 -3.06 -4.70 2.80
CA VAL A 91 -3.29 -3.63 1.82
C VAL A 91 -4.74 -3.47 1.40
N SER A 92 -5.55 -4.53 1.53
CA SER A 92 -6.99 -4.49 1.30
C SER A 92 -7.76 -5.32 2.32
N ALA A 93 -9.00 -4.93 2.58
CA ALA A 93 -9.95 -5.65 3.41
C ALA A 93 -11.31 -5.74 2.72
N ALA A 94 -11.97 -6.89 2.86
CA ALA A 94 -13.31 -7.14 2.34
C ALA A 94 -14.23 -7.54 3.49
N TYR A 95 -15.14 -6.66 3.89
CA TYR A 95 -16.11 -6.89 4.96
C TYR A 95 -17.45 -7.30 4.35
N ARG A 96 -17.83 -8.56 4.55
CA ARG A 96 -19.11 -9.10 4.09
C ARG A 96 -20.09 -9.17 5.24
N LEU A 97 -21.26 -8.57 5.08
CA LEU A 97 -22.33 -8.58 6.07
C LEU A 97 -23.56 -9.27 5.48
N ARG A 98 -24.12 -10.25 6.20
CA ARG A 98 -25.29 -11.05 5.77
C ARG A 98 -26.34 -11.11 6.88
N ARG A 99 -27.61 -10.91 6.52
CA ARG A 99 -28.72 -11.16 7.46
C ARG A 99 -28.82 -12.66 7.80
N PRO A 100 -29.20 -13.02 9.04
CA PRO A 100 -29.66 -12.18 10.15
C PRO A 100 -28.55 -11.65 11.10
N GLY A 101 -27.33 -11.40 10.60
CA GLY A 101 -26.27 -10.74 11.39
C GLY A 101 -24.91 -11.44 11.34
N SER A 102 -24.72 -12.40 10.44
CA SER A 102 -23.41 -13.00 10.20
C SER A 102 -22.52 -12.04 9.42
N TYR A 103 -21.23 -12.02 9.71
CA TYR A 103 -20.25 -11.26 8.94
C TYR A 103 -18.96 -12.03 8.78
N SER A 104 -18.17 -11.67 7.78
CA SER A 104 -16.79 -12.09 7.61
C SER A 104 -15.93 -10.89 7.19
N VAL A 105 -14.65 -10.93 7.55
CA VAL A 105 -13.68 -9.92 7.12
C VAL A 105 -12.45 -10.65 6.61
N ASP A 106 -12.14 -10.42 5.35
CA ASP A 106 -10.98 -11.00 4.69
C ASP A 106 -9.92 -9.91 4.50
N PHE A 107 -8.70 -10.16 4.99
CA PHE A 107 -7.57 -9.25 4.85
C PHE A 107 -6.59 -9.81 3.83
N ASN A 108 -6.11 -8.96 2.93
CA ASN A 108 -5.10 -9.31 1.95
C ASN A 108 -3.90 -8.38 2.09
N GLY A 109 -2.70 -8.95 2.29
CA GLY A 109 -1.43 -8.24 2.31
C GLY A 109 -0.47 -8.64 1.19
N GLU A 110 -0.86 -9.59 0.33
CA GLU A 110 0.04 -10.26 -0.61
C GLU A 110 -0.29 -9.97 -2.07
N LEU A 111 -1.57 -9.85 -2.41
CA LEU A 111 -2.03 -9.60 -3.76
C LEU A 111 -2.20 -8.09 -3.98
N GLU A 112 -1.82 -7.62 -5.16
CA GLU A 112 -2.05 -6.24 -5.56
C GLU A 112 -3.56 -5.95 -5.61
N PRO A 113 -4.06 -4.94 -4.89
CA PRO A 113 -5.47 -4.57 -4.98
C PRO A 113 -5.82 -4.10 -6.39
N ALA A 114 -7.04 -4.43 -6.85
CA ALA A 114 -7.58 -3.83 -8.07
C ALA A 114 -7.91 -2.35 -7.81
N TRP A 115 -6.96 -1.47 -8.08
CA TRP A 115 -7.11 -0.02 -7.89
C TRP A 115 -8.07 0.58 -8.92
N THR A 116 -8.95 1.45 -8.46
CA THR A 116 -9.76 2.29 -9.35
C THR A 116 -8.90 3.40 -9.93
N HIS A 117 -8.08 4.01 -9.07
CA HIS A 117 -7.07 5.00 -9.42
C HIS A 117 -5.71 4.46 -8.96
N PRO A 118 -4.78 4.17 -9.89
CA PRO A 118 -3.47 3.65 -9.52
C PRO A 118 -2.73 4.58 -8.55
N PRO A 119 -2.12 4.05 -7.47
CA PRO A 119 -1.30 4.86 -6.58
C PRO A 119 -0.07 5.42 -7.29
N THR A 120 0.37 6.59 -6.86
CA THR A 120 1.60 7.25 -7.29
C THR A 120 2.84 6.58 -6.67
N PRO A 121 4.03 6.68 -7.28
CA PRO A 121 5.26 6.11 -6.72
C PRO A 121 5.54 6.55 -5.27
N ASP A 122 5.28 7.81 -4.93
CA ASP A 122 5.47 8.34 -3.58
C ASP A 122 4.60 7.60 -2.54
N GLN A 123 3.41 7.15 -2.93
CA GLN A 123 2.52 6.39 -2.05
C GLN A 123 3.07 4.98 -1.75
N TYR A 124 3.77 4.35 -2.70
CA TYR A 124 4.48 3.09 -2.46
C TYR A 124 5.65 3.28 -1.48
N HIS A 125 6.41 4.36 -1.64
CA HIS A 125 7.47 4.69 -0.70
C HIS A 125 6.93 5.00 0.71
N ASP A 126 5.83 5.74 0.79
CA ASP A 126 5.15 6.04 2.04
C ASP A 126 4.63 4.79 2.75
N GLU A 127 4.08 3.82 2.00
CA GLU A 127 3.62 2.53 2.54
C GLU A 127 4.77 1.77 3.22
N LEU A 128 5.91 1.64 2.55
CA LEU A 128 7.07 0.92 3.10
C LEU A 128 7.75 1.68 4.24
N ARG A 129 7.68 3.02 4.24
CA ARG A 129 8.15 3.84 5.35
C ARG A 129 7.26 3.69 6.59
N ARG A 130 5.94 3.67 6.42
CA ARG A 130 4.96 3.58 7.51
C ARG A 130 4.82 2.16 8.06
N PHE A 131 4.85 1.16 7.18
CA PHE A 131 4.74 -0.25 7.53
C PHE A 131 5.96 -1.05 7.04
N PRO A 132 7.13 -0.86 7.66
CA PRO A 132 8.34 -1.59 7.34
C PRO A 132 8.11 -3.10 7.39
N ARG A 133 8.55 -3.79 6.35
CA ARG A 133 8.48 -5.25 6.24
C ARG A 133 9.77 -5.78 5.64
N ALA A 134 10.13 -7.01 6.00
CA ALA A 134 11.33 -7.65 5.51
C ALA A 134 11.17 -7.95 4.01
N VAL A 135 12.29 -8.02 3.29
CA VAL A 135 12.28 -8.19 1.82
C VAL A 135 11.50 -9.46 1.42
N GLN A 136 11.66 -10.55 2.16
CA GLN A 136 10.92 -11.80 1.93
C GLN A 136 9.40 -11.69 2.17
N ASN A 137 8.95 -10.70 2.94
CA ASN A 137 7.55 -10.41 3.22
C ASN A 137 7.04 -9.21 2.40
N THR A 138 7.85 -8.71 1.46
CA THR A 138 7.46 -7.62 0.55
C THR A 138 7.03 -8.25 -0.77
N PRO A 139 5.75 -8.16 -1.15
CA PRO A 139 5.31 -8.62 -2.46
C PRO A 139 6.02 -7.87 -3.59
N ALA A 140 6.28 -8.57 -4.71
CA ALA A 140 7.02 -7.99 -5.83
C ALA A 140 6.38 -6.72 -6.42
N TRP A 141 5.04 -6.63 -6.40
CA TRP A 141 4.30 -5.45 -6.85
C TRP A 141 4.42 -4.25 -5.90
N LEU A 142 4.74 -4.49 -4.62
CA LEU A 142 4.87 -3.45 -3.60
C LEU A 142 6.31 -2.94 -3.51
N ALA A 143 7.28 -3.74 -3.94
CA ALA A 143 8.64 -3.27 -4.07
C ALA A 143 8.65 -2.07 -5.04
N PRO A 144 9.19 -0.90 -4.62
CA PRO A 144 9.29 0.22 -5.52
C PRO A 144 10.05 -0.25 -6.76
N PRO A 145 9.66 0.17 -7.97
CA PRO A 145 10.38 -0.20 -9.19
C PRO A 145 11.86 0.10 -8.95
N THR A 146 12.68 -0.94 -8.90
CA THR A 146 14.12 -0.81 -8.88
C THR A 146 14.46 -0.08 -10.16
N ASP A 147 14.85 1.19 -10.05
CA ASP A 147 15.35 1.94 -11.20
C ASP A 147 16.46 1.10 -11.85
N PRO A 148 16.27 0.57 -13.08
CA PRO A 148 17.30 -0.19 -13.76
C PRO A 148 18.52 0.68 -14.08
N SER A 149 18.45 2.00 -13.89
CA SER A 149 19.54 2.94 -14.15
C SER A 149 20.69 2.90 -13.13
N HIS A 150 20.61 2.10 -12.05
CA HIS A 150 21.75 1.88 -11.16
C HIS A 150 22.57 0.61 -11.48
N ASN A 151 22.24 -0.12 -12.56
CA ASN A 151 23.02 -1.28 -12.98
C ASN A 151 23.40 -1.20 -14.48
N GLY A 152 24.32 -0.30 -14.79
CA GLY A 152 25.12 -0.35 -16.01
C GLY A 152 26.59 -0.49 -15.64
N PRO A 153 27.38 -1.37 -16.28
CA PRO A 153 28.82 -1.40 -16.04
C PRO A 153 29.38 -0.03 -16.46
N ALA A 154 30.10 0.64 -15.56
CA ALA A 154 30.84 1.84 -15.91
C ALA A 154 31.80 1.50 -17.07
N PRO A 155 31.66 2.11 -18.26
CA PRO A 155 32.70 2.01 -19.26
C PRO A 155 33.79 3.02 -18.90
N HIS A 156 34.91 2.43 -18.48
CA HIS A 156 36.30 2.81 -18.73
C HIS A 156 36.68 4.30 -18.70
N GLN A 157 37.66 4.56 -17.82
CA GLN A 157 38.55 5.71 -17.85
C GLN A 157 39.00 6.06 -19.28
N ALA A 158 38.91 7.35 -19.64
CA ALA A 158 39.83 7.94 -20.61
C ALA A 158 40.48 9.15 -19.96
N GLN A 159 41.70 8.90 -19.51
CA GLN A 159 42.69 9.82 -19.01
C GLN A 159 42.74 11.12 -19.85
N THR A 160 42.31 12.23 -19.26
CA THR A 160 42.72 13.57 -19.70
C THR A 160 44.18 13.79 -19.31
N GLY A 161 45.05 14.06 -20.29
CA GLY A 161 46.32 14.75 -20.01
C GLY A 161 47.47 14.51 -21.00
N ARG A 162 47.73 15.57 -21.81
CA ARG A 162 49.01 15.92 -22.48
C ARG A 162 49.42 14.98 -23.63
N ASP A 163 49.84 15.44 -24.81
CA ASP A 163 50.69 16.58 -25.13
C ASP A 163 50.43 17.01 -26.59
N ASN A 164 50.24 18.30 -26.83
CA ASN A 164 50.14 18.88 -28.16
C ASN A 164 51.53 19.42 -28.53
N SER A 165 52.35 18.57 -29.15
CA SER A 165 53.62 18.98 -29.75
C SER A 165 53.32 19.52 -31.15
N GLY A 166 53.11 20.83 -31.23
CA GLY A 166 53.10 21.57 -32.48
C GLY A 166 54.50 21.73 -33.08
N GLU A 167 54.49 22.17 -34.34
CA GLU A 167 55.59 22.79 -35.10
C GLU A 167 56.69 21.88 -35.70
N ARG A 168 56.51 21.57 -36.98
CA ARG A 168 57.55 21.82 -38.00
C ARG A 168 56.91 22.25 -39.32
N ALA A 169 56.57 23.54 -39.43
CA ALA A 169 56.41 24.19 -40.72
C ALA A 169 57.78 24.67 -41.19
N LEU A 170 58.14 24.24 -42.38
CA LEU A 170 59.28 24.71 -43.15
C LEU A 170 59.10 26.18 -43.52
N GLU A 171 60.02 27.07 -43.14
CA GLU A 171 60.27 28.26 -43.94
C GLU A 171 61.72 28.80 -43.80
N ARG A 172 62.46 28.70 -44.91
CA ARG A 172 63.49 29.60 -45.49
C ARG A 172 64.82 29.88 -44.77
N GLU A 173 65.91 29.58 -45.48
CA GLU A 173 66.98 30.54 -45.82
C GLU A 173 67.77 29.98 -47.03
N ARG A 174 67.56 30.50 -48.25
CA ARG A 174 68.50 31.40 -48.96
C ARG A 174 69.99 31.09 -48.73
N TYR A 175 70.61 30.38 -49.69
CA TYR A 175 71.78 30.85 -50.45
C TYR A 175 71.87 30.03 -51.74
#